data_AF-A0A158Q504-F1
#
_entry.id   AF-A0A158Q504-F1
#
_cell.length_a   1.000
_cell.length_b   1.000
_cell.length_c   1.000
_cell.angle_alpha   90.00
_cell.angle_beta   90.00
_cell.angle_gamma   90.00
#
_symmetry.space_group_name_H-M   'P 1'
#
loop_
_entity.id
_entity.type
_entity.pdbx_description
1 polymer ?
#
loop_
_entity_poly.entity_id
_entity_poly.type
_entity_poly.pdbx_seq_one_letter_code
_entity_poly.pdbx_strand_id
1 'polypeptide(L)'
;MVGDYFFTCDSIWLADQMDASGNVYIYYFDQPSSVNPWPKWTGVMHGYEIEYVFGAPVYNFSAGYTRAEKLFSEKIVEYWKSFAIYGFV
;
A
#
# COMPACT_ATOMS: atom_id res chain seq x y z
N MET A 1 -2.12 -19.19 -2.02
CA MET A 1 -1.38 -19.90 -3.08
C MET A 1 -1.01 -18.99 -4.24
N VAL A 2 -1.94 -18.52 -5.10
CA VAL A 2 -1.56 -17.67 -6.27
C VAL A 2 -0.85 -16.39 -5.82
N GLY A 3 -1.38 -15.67 -4.82
CA GLY A 3 -0.75 -14.46 -4.29
C GLY A 3 0.65 -14.72 -3.70
N ASP A 4 0.79 -15.80 -2.93
CA ASP A 4 2.08 -16.16 -2.30
C ASP A 4 3.13 -16.53 -3.33
N TYR A 5 2.74 -17.37 -4.30
CA TYR A 5 3.65 -17.91 -5.31
C TYR A 5 4.14 -16.86 -6.31
N PHE A 6 3.31 -15.89 -6.67
CA PHE A 6 3.66 -14.89 -7.70
C PHE A 6 4.07 -13.52 -7.15
N PHE A 7 3.79 -13.20 -5.88
CA PHE A 7 4.01 -11.86 -5.35
C PHE A 7 4.62 -11.86 -3.96
N THR A 8 3.94 -12.41 -2.96
CA THR A 8 4.31 -12.21 -1.55
C THR A 8 5.64 -12.86 -1.20
N CYS A 9 5.83 -14.15 -1.54
CA CYS A 9 7.05 -14.86 -1.17
C CYS A 9 8.29 -14.30 -1.89
N ASP A 10 8.16 -13.99 -3.17
CA ASP A 10 9.26 -13.42 -3.97
C ASP A 10 9.65 -12.03 -3.49
N SER A 11 8.68 -11.20 -3.07
CA SER A 11 8.95 -9.87 -2.52
C SER A 11 9.72 -9.93 -1.19
N ILE A 12 9.33 -10.87 -0.31
CA ILE A 12 10.04 -11.10 0.96
C ILE A 12 11.43 -11.67 0.71
N TRP A 13 11.54 -12.63 -0.23
CA TRP A 13 12.83 -13.20 -0.60
C TRP A 13 13.78 -12.13 -1.13
N LEU A 14 13.31 -11.23 -2.00
CA LEU A 14 14.11 -10.11 -2.50
C LEU A 14 14.56 -9.19 -1.35
N ALA A 15 13.64 -8.87 -0.42
CA ALA A 15 13.98 -8.04 0.72
C ALA A 15 15.09 -8.65 1.60
N ASP A 16 15.03 -9.97 1.85
CA ASP A 16 16.06 -10.73 2.55
C ASP A 16 17.42 -10.69 1.81
N GLN A 17 17.42 -10.79 0.47
CA GLN A 17 18.65 -10.66 -0.32
C GLN A 17 19.25 -9.24 -0.28
N MET A 18 18.42 -8.21 -0.07
CA MET A 18 18.84 -6.81 -0.04
C MET A 18 19.28 -6.32 1.33
N ASP A 19 18.97 -7.04 2.41
CA ASP A 19 19.22 -6.61 3.80
C ASP A 19 20.71 -6.32 4.08
N ALA A 20 21.62 -7.04 3.42
CA ALA A 20 23.06 -6.78 3.54
C ALA A 20 23.53 -5.47 2.86
N SER A 21 22.70 -4.86 2.00
CA SER A 21 23.05 -3.69 1.19
C SER A 21 22.57 -2.35 1.77
N GLY A 22 21.78 -2.38 2.84
CA GLY A 22 21.23 -1.19 3.47
C GLY A 22 19.91 -1.48 4.19
N ASN A 23 19.29 -0.42 4.73
CA ASN A 23 18.01 -0.57 5.42
C ASN A 23 16.90 -0.89 4.42
N VAL A 24 16.23 -2.03 4.61
CA VAL A 24 15.07 -2.45 3.83
C VAL A 24 13.80 -2.25 4.65
N TYR A 25 12.79 -1.61 4.05
CA TYR A 25 11.47 -1.40 4.67
C TYR A 25 10.42 -2.18 3.87
N ILE A 26 9.63 -2.99 4.57
CA ILE A 26 8.59 -3.84 3.98
C ILE A 26 7.25 -3.46 4.61
N TYR A 27 6.19 -3.45 3.82
CA TYR A 27 4.83 -3.28 4.34
C TYR A 27 3.89 -4.34 3.78
N TYR A 28 2.84 -4.62 4.55
CA TYR A 28 1.69 -5.42 4.12
C TYR A 28 0.47 -4.51 4.12
N PHE A 29 -0.16 -4.36 2.96
CA PHE A 29 -1.30 -3.47 2.78
C PHE A 29 -2.61 -4.26 2.89
N ASP A 30 -3.39 -3.99 3.94
CA ASP A 30 -4.60 -4.75 4.29
C ASP A 30 -5.88 -3.91 4.37
N GLN A 31 -5.86 -2.68 3.82
CA GLN A 31 -7.00 -1.78 3.82
C GLN A 31 -7.90 -2.03 2.58
N PRO A 32 -9.10 -2.61 2.72
CA PRO A 32 -10.06 -2.64 1.63
C PRO A 32 -10.64 -1.24 1.40
N SER A 33 -10.78 -0.90 0.12
CA SER A 33 -11.33 0.38 -0.29
C SER A 33 -12.86 0.38 -0.31
N SER A 34 -13.47 1.39 0.30
CA SER A 34 -14.93 1.55 0.38
C SER A 34 -15.57 1.83 -0.96
N VAL A 35 -14.79 2.35 -1.91
CA VAL A 35 -15.23 2.68 -3.28
C VAL A 35 -14.86 1.59 -4.28
N ASN A 36 -14.33 0.46 -3.80
CA ASN A 36 -13.95 -0.66 -4.64
C ASN A 36 -15.18 -1.27 -5.35
N PRO A 37 -15.19 -1.36 -6.69
CA PRO A 37 -16.34 -1.90 -7.43
C PRO A 37 -16.44 -3.43 -7.40
N TRP A 38 -15.41 -4.12 -6.91
CA TRP A 38 -15.33 -5.58 -6.93
C TRP A 38 -16.12 -6.23 -5.78
N PRO A 39 -16.55 -7.49 -5.96
CA PRO A 39 -17.27 -8.21 -4.91
C PRO A 39 -16.48 -8.32 -3.60
N LYS A 40 -17.15 -8.18 -2.45
CA LYS A 40 -16.48 -8.18 -1.12
C LYS A 40 -15.53 -9.36 -0.85
N TRP A 41 -15.78 -10.53 -1.45
CA TRP A 41 -14.94 -11.71 -1.26
C TRP A 41 -13.54 -11.58 -1.87
N THR A 42 -13.33 -10.61 -2.76
CA THR A 42 -12.00 -10.36 -3.36
C THR A 42 -11.01 -9.78 -2.36
N GLY A 43 -11.49 -9.23 -1.23
CA GLY A 43 -10.65 -8.60 -0.22
C GLY A 43 -9.85 -7.43 -0.77
N VAL A 44 -8.58 -7.35 -0.39
CA VAL A 44 -7.62 -6.35 -0.87
C VAL A 44 -6.88 -6.91 -2.07
N MET A 45 -7.26 -6.46 -3.25
CA MET A 45 -6.67 -6.93 -4.49
C MET A 45 -5.39 -6.18 -4.83
N HIS A 46 -4.54 -6.85 -5.60
CA HIS A 46 -3.31 -6.29 -6.14
C HIS A 46 -3.55 -4.93 -6.84
N GLY A 47 -2.72 -3.94 -6.52
CA GLY A 47 -2.76 -2.60 -7.11
C GLY A 47 -3.74 -1.63 -6.45
N TYR A 48 -4.57 -2.07 -5.50
CA TYR A 48 -5.49 -1.17 -4.78
C TYR A 48 -4.82 -0.34 -3.69
N GLU A 49 -3.56 -0.59 -3.37
CA GLU A 49 -2.75 0.32 -2.56
C GLU A 49 -2.39 1.61 -3.32
N ILE A 50 -2.33 1.55 -4.67
CA ILE A 50 -1.88 2.65 -5.52
C ILE A 50 -2.70 3.93 -5.27
N GLU A 51 -4.02 3.80 -5.14
CA GLU A 51 -4.88 4.96 -4.91
C GLU A 51 -4.57 5.68 -3.58
N TYR A 52 -4.16 4.94 -2.55
CA TYR A 52 -3.78 5.51 -1.25
C TYR A 52 -2.39 6.14 -1.30
N VAL A 53 -1.45 5.54 -2.05
CA VAL A 53 -0.09 6.08 -2.27
C VAL A 53 -0.14 7.42 -3.02
N PHE A 54 -1.04 7.56 -3.98
CA PHE A 54 -1.22 8.82 -4.74
C PHE A 54 -2.21 9.81 -4.10
N GLY A 55 -2.75 9.52 -2.91
CA GLY A 55 -3.61 10.44 -2.20
C GLY A 55 -5.04 10.55 -2.75
N ALA A 56 -5.51 9.60 -3.56
CA ALA A 56 -6.86 9.65 -4.13
C ALA A 56 -7.95 9.76 -3.05
N PRO A 57 -7.89 9.06 -1.90
CA PRO A 57 -8.84 9.27 -0.80
C PRO A 57 -8.94 10.71 -0.32
N VAL A 58 -7.81 11.43 -0.31
CA VAL A 58 -7.70 12.82 0.16
C VAL A 58 -8.22 13.80 -0.89
N TYR A 59 -7.81 13.64 -2.14
CA TYR A 59 -8.01 14.63 -3.20
C TYR A 59 -9.22 14.36 -4.10
N ASN A 60 -9.70 13.12 -4.18
CA ASN A 60 -10.91 12.78 -4.95
C ASN A 60 -12.17 12.96 -4.10
N PHE A 61 -12.61 14.21 -3.98
CA PHE A 61 -13.79 14.58 -3.19
C PHE A 61 -15.10 13.94 -3.69
N SER A 62 -15.15 13.51 -4.95
CA SER A 62 -16.33 12.90 -5.57
C SER A 62 -16.44 11.38 -5.39
N ALA A 63 -15.36 10.67 -5.10
CA ALA A 63 -15.36 9.20 -5.06
C ALA A 63 -16.06 8.62 -3.83
N GLY A 64 -16.20 9.39 -2.76
CA GLY A 64 -16.93 8.95 -1.56
C GLY A 64 -16.11 8.17 -0.52
N TYR A 65 -14.78 8.28 -0.54
CA TYR A 65 -13.92 7.67 0.49
C TYR A 65 -14.28 8.14 1.91
N THR A 66 -14.18 7.22 2.85
CA THR A 66 -14.46 7.47 4.27
C THR A 66 -13.39 8.36 4.92
N ARG A 67 -13.72 8.95 6.08
CA ARG A 67 -12.75 9.72 6.87
C ARG A 67 -11.55 8.86 7.31
N ALA A 68 -11.77 7.60 7.63
CA ALA A 68 -10.70 6.69 8.03
C ALA A 68 -9.71 6.45 6.87
N GLU A 69 -10.21 6.25 5.65
CA GLU A 69 -9.37 6.07 4.46
C GLU A 69 -8.60 7.33 4.08
N LYS A 70 -9.17 8.52 4.30
CA LYS A 70 -8.47 9.79 4.14
C LYS A 70 -7.25 9.87 5.06
N LEU A 71 -7.46 9.66 6.36
CA LEU A 71 -6.39 9.68 7.36
C LEU A 71 -5.34 8.59 7.08
N PHE A 72 -5.78 7.41 6.65
CA PHE A 72 -4.88 6.33 6.27
C PHE A 72 -4.04 6.70 5.04
N SER A 73 -4.65 7.26 4.00
CA SER A 73 -3.93 7.73 2.81
C SER A 73 -2.94 8.85 3.11
N GLU A 74 -3.31 9.82 3.95
CA GLU A 74 -2.38 10.87 4.42
C GLU A 74 -1.11 10.26 5.04
N LYS A 75 -1.28 9.21 5.85
CA LYS A 75 -0.18 8.51 6.51
C LYS A 75 0.69 7.70 5.53
N ILE A 76 0.07 7.03 4.55
CA ILE A 76 0.81 6.32 3.48
C ILE A 76 1.62 7.30 2.64
N VAL A 77 1.03 8.43 2.24
CA VAL A 77 1.72 9.50 1.50
C VAL A 77 2.89 10.05 2.33
N GLU A 78 2.70 10.22 3.64
CA GLU A 78 3.76 10.66 4.55
C GLU A 78 4.92 9.66 4.59
N TYR A 79 4.65 8.36 4.76
CA TYR A 79 5.69 7.32 4.76
C TYR A 79 6.47 7.27 3.45
N TRP A 80 5.77 7.29 2.30
CA TRP A 80 6.42 7.32 0.99
C TRP A 80 7.28 8.57 0.78
N LYS A 81 6.78 9.73 1.21
CA LYS A 81 7.53 11.00 1.13
C LYS A 81 8.76 10.98 2.04
N SER A 82 8.63 10.51 3.28
CA SER A 82 9.75 10.42 4.22
C SER A 82 10.85 9.49 3.71
N PHE A 83 10.46 8.33 3.18
CA PHE A 83 11.42 7.40 2.58
C PHE A 83 12.14 8.02 1.38
N ALA A 84 11.41 8.70 0.49
CA ALA A 84 12.01 9.35 -0.67
C ALA A 84 12.97 10.49 -0.35
N ILE A 85 12.71 11.26 0.72
CA ILE A 85 13.52 12.44 1.10
C ILE A 85 14.68 12.05 2.01
N TYR A 86 14.45 11.15 2.97
CA TYR A 86 15.40 10.88 4.06
C TYR A 86 15.97 9.47 4.06
N GLY A 87 15.42 8.54 3.27
CA GLY A 87 15.85 7.14 3.23
C GLY A 87 15.33 6.29 4.39
N PHE A 88 14.39 6.80 5.19
CA PHE A 88 13.72 6.07 6.26
C PHE A 88 12.23 6.44 6.35
N VAL A 89 11.46 5.55 6.98
CA VAL A 89 10.02 5.71 7.23
C VAL A 89 9.77 6.34 8.59
#